data_AF-A0A7X0LH81-F1
#
_entry.id   AF-A0A7X0LH81-F1
#
_cell.length_a   1.000
_cell.length_b   1.000
_cell.length_c   1.000
_cell.angle_alpha   90.00
_cell.angle_beta   90.00
_cell.angle_gamma   90.00
#
_symmetry.space_group_name_H-M   'P 1'
#
loop_
_entity.id
_entity.type
_entity.pdbx_description
1 polymer ?
#
loop_
_entity_poly.entity_id
_entity_poly.type
_entity_poly.pdbx_seq_one_letter_code
_entity_poly.pdbx_strand_id
1 'polypeptide(L)' 'MPPACIATGSLDLFFDENLDYARRLVAAGVPVDLHSYAGAIHAFNAIPDAALSQRFNGGLLAAAAAMTGPTGF' A
#
# COMPACT_ATOMS: atom_id res chain seq x y z
N MET A 1 4.36 7.40 -14.88
CA MET A 1 4.51 7.57 -13.41
C MET A 1 5.50 6.52 -12.92
N PRO A 2 6.24 6.76 -11.82
CA PRO A 2 7.07 5.73 -11.20
C PRO A 2 6.20 4.56 -10.70
N PRO A 3 6.78 3.38 -10.41
CA PRO A 3 6.10 2.32 -9.67
C PRO A 3 5.47 2.86 -8.38
N ALA A 4 4.32 2.31 -8.00
CA ALA A 4 3.56 2.76 -6.84
C ALA A 4 3.35 1.61 -5.83
N CYS A 5 3.49 1.94 -4.55
CA CYS A 5 3.02 1.10 -3.44
C CYS A 5 1.82 1.79 -2.81
N ILE A 6 0.68 1.09 -2.75
CA ILE A 6 -0.56 1.57 -2.16
C ILE A 6 -0.97 0.62 -1.04
N ALA A 7 -1.28 1.15 0.14
CA ALA A 7 -1.76 0.38 1.27
C ALA A 7 -2.99 1.06 1.88
N THR A 8 -4.05 0.28 2.13
CA THR A 8 -5.33 0.83 2.62
C THR A 8 -6.02 -0.14 3.56
N GLY A 9 -6.75 0.40 4.55
CA GLY A 9 -7.65 -0.39 5.38
C GLY A 9 -8.99 -0.63 4.69
N SER A 10 -9.64 -1.77 4.92
CA SER A 10 -10.95 -2.09 4.33
C SER A 10 -12.12 -1.31 4.93
N LEU A 11 -11.92 -0.62 6.05
CA LEU A 11 -12.90 0.27 6.69
C LEU A 11 -12.49 1.74 6.58
N ASP A 12 -11.48 2.05 5.75
CA ASP A 12 -11.10 3.42 5.44
C ASP A 12 -12.13 4.05 4.48
N LEU A 13 -12.48 5.31 4.70
CA LEU A 13 -13.38 6.08 3.82
C LEU A 13 -12.84 6.18 2.39
N PHE A 14 -11.51 6.09 2.24
CA PHE A 14 -10.84 6.17 0.94
C PHE A 14 -10.61 4.79 0.31
N PHE A 15 -11.14 3.70 0.87
CA PHE A 15 -10.84 2.34 0.39
C PHE A 15 -11.16 2.14 -1.11
N ASP A 16 -12.36 2.52 -1.53
CA ASP A 16 -12.78 2.36 -2.93
C ASP A 16 -12.01 3.30 -3.87
N GLU A 17 -11.73 4.53 -3.42
CA GLU A 17 -10.92 5.49 -4.18
C GLU A 17 -9.49 4.97 -4.39
N ASN A 18 -8.87 4.43 -3.34
CA ASN A 18 -7.53 3.84 -3.42
C ASN A 18 -7.49 2.67 -4.40
N LEU A 19 -8.54 1.83 -4.43
CA LEU A 19 -8.64 0.71 -5.35
C LEU A 19 -8.88 1.17 -6.79
N ASP A 20 -9.72 2.19 -7.03
CA ASP A 20 -9.90 2.79 -8.35
C ASP A 20 -8.58 3.41 -8.86
N TYR A 21 -7.88 4.14 -8.01
CA TYR A 21 -6.61 4.74 -8.37
C TYR A 21 -5.55 3.68 -8.73
N ALA A 22 -5.43 2.62 -7.93
CA ALA A 22 -4.57 1.48 -8.23
C ALA A 22 -4.91 0.84 -9.59
N ARG A 23 -6.19 0.62 -9.87
CA ARG A 23 -6.66 0.08 -11.17
C ARG A 23 -6.27 0.99 -12.32
N ARG A 24 -6.44 2.30 -12.19
CA ARG A 24 -6.08 3.29 -13.22
C ARG A 24 -4.59 3.32 -13.51
N LEU A 25 -3.75 3.19 -12.46
CA LEU A 25 -2.30 3.08 -12.62
C LEU A 25 -1.90 1.80 -13.36
N VAL A 26 -2.47 0.65 -12.98
CA VAL A 26 -2.25 -0.62 -13.67
C VAL A 26 -2.68 -0.54 -15.14
N ALA A 27 -3.85 0.04 -15.42
CA ALA A 27 -4.33 0.24 -16.78
C ALA A 27 -3.42 1.14 -17.62
N ALA A 28 -2.69 2.06 -16.99
CA ALA A 28 -1.70 2.91 -17.62
C ALA A 28 -0.30 2.26 -17.73
N GLY A 29 -0.17 0.97 -17.40
CA GLY A 29 1.09 0.23 -17.45
C GLY A 29 2.07 0.57 -16.33
N VAL A 30 1.61 1.25 -15.27
CA VAL A 30 2.43 1.54 -14.09
C VAL A 30 2.43 0.31 -13.17
N PRO A 31 3.60 -0.21 -12.76
CA PRO A 31 3.66 -1.27 -11.77
C PRO A 31 3.08 -0.80 -10.43
N VAL A 32 2.17 -1.59 -9.86
CA VAL A 32 1.53 -1.29 -8.57
C VAL A 32 1.64 -2.49 -7.65
N ASP A 33 2.11 -2.25 -6.44
CA ASP A 33 1.94 -3.15 -5.31
C ASP A 33 0.82 -2.62 -4.41
N LEU A 34 -0.24 -3.41 -4.21
CA LEU A 34 -1.45 -3.01 -3.48
C LEU A 34 -1.69 -3.94 -2.30
N HIS A 35 -1.75 -3.37 -1.09
CA HIS A 35 -2.03 -4.09 0.15
C HIS A 35 -3.32 -3.60 0.79
N SER A 36 -4.30 -4.49 0.95
CA SER A 36 -5.52 -4.22 1.70
C SER A 36 -5.48 -4.92 3.06
N TYR A 37 -5.78 -4.17 4.12
CA TYR A 37 -5.81 -4.66 5.50
C TYR A 37 -7.25 -4.79 5.98
N ALA A 38 -7.73 -6.03 6.14
CA ALA A 38 -9.09 -6.31 6.58
C ALA A 38 -9.34 -5.76 7.99
N GLY A 39 -10.47 -5.05 8.17
CA GLY A 39 -10.89 -4.46 9.44
C GLY A 39 -10.11 -3.21 9.85
N ALA A 40 -9.09 -2.78 9.09
CA ALA A 40 -8.37 -1.54 9.37
C ALA A 40 -9.22 -0.32 9.01
N ILE A 41 -9.29 0.63 9.95
CA ILE A 41 -9.81 1.98 9.74
C ILE A 41 -8.71 2.90 9.20
N HIS A 42 -9.06 4.15 8.90
CA HIS A 42 -8.09 5.19 8.59
C HIS A 42 -7.05 5.35 9.71
N ALA A 43 -5.77 5.50 9.33
CA ALA A 43 -4.64 5.65 10.25
C ALA A 43 -4.49 4.55 11.31
N PHE A 44 -4.95 3.31 11.04
CA PHE A 44 -4.82 2.17 11.96
C PHE A 44 -3.38 1.94 12.44
N ASN A 45 -2.38 2.29 11.62
CA ASN A 45 -0.95 2.18 11.93
C ASN A 45 -0.46 3.12 13.04
N ALA A 46 -1.28 4.08 13.48
CA ALA A 46 -0.96 4.99 14.58
C ALA A 46 -0.93 4.30 15.96
N ILE A 47 -1.37 3.05 16.06
CA ILE A 47 -1.32 2.22 17.28
C ILE A 47 -0.13 1.25 17.15
N PRO A 48 1.07 1.56 17.68
CA PRO A 48 2.29 0.85 17.32
C PRO A 48 2.31 -0.64 17.70
N ASP A 49 1.70 -0.98 18.84
CA ASP A 49 1.69 -2.34 19.37
C ASP A 49 0.59 -3.22 18.78
N ALA A 50 -0.30 -2.66 17.94
CA ALA A 50 -1.30 -3.47 17.26
C ALA A 50 -0.62 -4.36 16.20
N ALA A 51 -0.96 -5.66 16.20
CA ALA A 51 -0.41 -6.62 15.25
C ALA A 51 -0.62 -6.18 13.78
N LEU A 52 -1.74 -5.50 13.49
CA LEU A 52 -2.04 -4.98 12.16
C LEU A 52 -1.09 -3.84 11.75
N SER A 53 -0.74 -2.95 12.69
CA SER A 53 0.23 -1.87 12.47
C SER A 53 1.63 -2.40 12.21
N GLN A 54 2.06 -3.41 12.98
CA GLN A 54 3.36 -4.04 12.79
C GLN A 54 3.46 -4.73 11.42
N ARG A 55 2.40 -5.44 11.01
CA ARG A 55 2.31 -6.04 9.67
C ARG A 55 2.38 -4.99 8.56
N PHE A 56 1.63 -3.90 8.70
CA PHE A 56 1.66 -2.78 7.76
C PHE A 56 3.07 -2.16 7.66
N ASN A 57 3.71 -1.86 8.78
CA ASN A 57 5.03 -1.25 8.81
C ASN A 57 6.09 -2.16 8.15
N GLY A 58 6.04 -3.46 8.40
CA GLY A 58 6.91 -4.44 7.74
C GLY A 58 6.72 -4.47 6.22
N GLY A 59 5.46 -4.46 5.76
CA GLY A 59 5.13 -4.40 4.34
C GLY A 59 5.62 -3.10 3.67
N LEU A 60 5.40 -1.96 4.32
CA LEU A 60 5.85 -0.66 3.82
C LEU A 60 7.37 -0.60 3.66
N LEU A 61 8.13 -1.09 4.64
CA LEU A 61 9.60 -1.16 4.58
C LEU A 61 10.07 -2.07 3.44
N ALA A 62 9.44 -3.23 3.26
CA ALA A 62 9.78 -4.15 2.17
C ALA A 62 9.52 -3.52 0.79
N ALA A 63 8.38 -2.85 0.62
CA ALA A 63 8.06 -2.14 -0.62
C ALA A 63 9.03 -0.98 -0.90
N ALA A 64 9.38 -0.20 0.13
CA ALA A 64 10.35 0.88 0.00
C ALA A 64 11.72 0.35 -0.45
N ALA A 65 12.21 -0.74 0.18
CA ALA A 65 13.46 -1.37 -0.22
C ALA A 65 13.43 -1.83 -1.69
N ALA A 66 12.34 -2.47 -2.13
CA ALA A 66 12.17 -2.93 -3.51
C ALA A 66 12.17 -1.78 -4.53
N MET A 67 11.53 -0.65 -4.21
CA MET A 67 11.48 0.53 -5.08
C MET A 67 12.82 1.30 -5.16
N THR A 68 13.68 1.16 -4.15
CA THR A 68 15.01 1.82 -4.11
C THR A 68 16.17 0.94 -4.61
N GLY A 69 15.90 -0.33 -4.90
CA GLY A 69 16.90 -1.23 -5.48
C GLY A 69 17.32 -0.79 -6.89
N PRO A 70 18.54 -1.14 -7.36
CA PRO A 70 18.95 -0.80 -8.72
C PRO A 70 17.95 -1.38 -9.71
N THR A 71 17.34 -0.50 -10.50
CA THR A 71 16.46 -0.87 -11.61
C THR A 71 17.33 -1.57 -12.66
N GLY A 72 17.44 -2.89 -12.56
CA GLY A 72 18.11 -3.72 -13.55
C GLY A 72 17.22 -3.89 -14.79
N PHE A 73 17.46 -3.06 -15.80
CA PHE A 73 17.36 -3.39 -17.22
C PHE A 73 18.57 -2.80 -17.94
#